data_AF-A0A7W0G8U5-F1
#
_entry.id   AF-A0A7W0G8U5-F1
#
_cell.length_a   1.000
_cell.length_b   1.000
_cell.length_c   1.000
_cell.angle_alpha   90.00
_cell.angle_beta   90.00
_cell.angle_gamma   90.00
#
_symmetry.space_group_name_H-M   'P 1'
#
loop_
_entity.id
_entity.type
_entity.pdbx_description
1 polymer ?
#
loop_
_entity_poly.entity_id
_entity_poly.type
_entity_poly.pdbx_seq_one_letter_code
_entity_poly.pdbx_strand_id
1 'polypeptide(L)' 'RLTYEHPLFTVDALRAQRELPSLSGPRHVHFAGAHHGNGFHEDGLASGIRAAAELGASW' A
#
# COMPACT_ATOMS: atom_id res chain seq x y z
N ARG A 1 14.84 -22.84 -1.52
CA ARG A 1 13.68 -22.76 -0.62
C ARG A 1 13.30 -21.29 -0.51
N LEU A 2 12.02 -20.93 -0.71
CA LEU A 2 11.52 -19.57 -0.48
C LEU A 2 11.03 -19.47 0.96
N THR A 3 11.50 -18.47 1.69
CA THR A 3 10.91 -18.08 2.98
C THR A 3 9.83 -17.05 2.69
N TYR A 4 8.60 -17.37 3.04
CA TYR A 4 7.44 -16.51 2.85
C TYR A 4 6.80 -16.24 4.21
N GLU A 5 6.55 -14.97 4.50
CA GLU A 5 5.86 -14.52 5.70
C GLU A 5 4.52 -13.94 5.29
N HIS A 6 3.45 -14.41 5.93
CA HIS A 6 2.10 -13.90 5.66
C HIS A 6 1.79 -12.74 6.61
N PRO A 7 1.25 -11.61 6.12
CA PRO A 7 0.86 -10.49 6.98
C PRO A 7 -0.17 -10.92 8.02
N LEU A 8 0.03 -10.50 9.27
CA LEU A 8 -0.96 -10.70 10.33
C LEU A 8 -1.79 -9.43 10.50
N PHE A 9 -3.10 -9.52 10.28
CA PHE A 9 -4.04 -8.42 10.47
C PHE A 9 -4.47 -8.33 11.94
N THR A 10 -3.57 -7.83 12.79
CA THR A 10 -3.92 -7.46 14.16
C THR A 10 -4.72 -6.16 14.18
N VAL A 11 -5.37 -5.87 15.32
CA VAL A 11 -6.06 -4.58 15.51
C VAL A 11 -5.09 -3.41 15.30
N ASP A 12 -3.85 -3.53 15.77
CA ASP A 12 -2.85 -2.48 15.61
C ASP A 12 -2.38 -2.34 14.16
N ALA A 13 -2.25 -3.46 13.42
CA ALA A 13 -1.98 -3.42 11.99
C ALA A 13 -3.10 -2.71 11.22
N LEU A 14 -4.36 -2.96 11.57
CA LEU A 14 -5.52 -2.30 10.95
C LEU A 14 -5.60 -0.81 11.31
N ARG A 15 -5.18 -0.42 12.51
CA ARG A 15 -5.06 1.00 12.89
C ARG A 15 -3.97 1.69 12.06
N ALA A 16 -2.77 1.12 12.03
CA ALA A 16 -1.65 1.64 11.26
C ALA A 16 -1.96 1.71 9.75
N GLN A 17 -2.69 0.72 9.21
CA GLN A 17 -3.13 0.71 7.83
C GLN A 17 -3.93 1.96 7.45
N ARG A 18 -4.77 2.49 8.36
CA ARG A 18 -5.56 3.70 8.11
C ARG A 18 -4.71 4.96 8.00
N GLU A 19 -3.50 4.93 8.55
CA GLU A 19 -2.54 6.03 8.52
C GLU A 19 -1.66 6.01 7.27
N LEU A 20 -1.54 4.87 6.58
CA LEU A 20 -0.68 4.71 5.39
C LEU A 20 -0.90 5.80 4.30
N PRO A 21 -2.14 6.19 3.95
CA PRO A 21 -2.35 7.23 2.94
C PRO A 21 -1.71 8.58 3.30
N SER A 22 -1.59 8.89 4.59
CA SER A 22 -0.96 10.13 5.07
C SER A 22 0.56 10.18 4.89
N LEU A 23 1.19 9.03 4.61
CA LEU A 23 2.63 8.93 4.42
C LEU A 23 3.06 9.23 2.98
N SER A 24 2.14 9.13 2.00
CA SER A 24 2.42 9.39 0.59
C SER A 24 2.50 10.89 0.28
N GLY A 25 3.47 11.29 -0.55
CA GLY A 25 3.66 12.65 -1.03
C GLY A 25 4.94 13.36 -0.52
N PRO A 26 5.25 13.35 0.80
CA PRO A 26 6.45 14.00 1.31
C PRO A 26 7.73 13.53 0.60
N ARG A 27 8.53 14.49 0.14
CA ARG A 27 9.78 14.24 -0.63
C ARG A 27 9.56 13.43 -1.92
N HIS A 28 8.39 13.53 -2.55
CA HIS A 28 8.04 12.78 -3.76
C HIS A 28 8.12 11.25 -3.59
N VAL A 29 7.88 10.76 -2.37
CA VAL A 29 7.81 9.33 -2.07
C VAL A 29 6.35 8.93 -1.92
N HIS A 30 5.95 7.89 -2.65
CA HIS A 30 4.59 7.36 -2.67
C HIS A 30 4.62 5.87 -2.35
N PHE A 31 3.66 5.42 -1.55
CA PHE A 31 3.59 4.03 -1.11
C PHE A 31 2.48 3.27 -1.85
N ALA A 32 2.75 2.01 -2.18
CA ALA A 32 1.81 1.09 -2.79
C ALA A 32 2.06 -0.33 -2.27
N GLY A 33 1.07 -1.21 -2.46
CA GLY A 33 1.13 -2.61 -2.07
C GLY A 33 -0.11 -3.08 -1.33
N ALA A 34 -0.22 -4.39 -1.15
CA ALA A 34 -1.40 -5.07 -0.61
C ALA A 34 -1.80 -4.60 0.80
N HIS A 35 -0.87 -4.02 1.57
CA HIS A 35 -1.13 -3.40 2.87
C HIS A 35 -2.04 -2.17 2.81
N HIS A 36 -2.29 -1.59 1.64
CA HIS A 36 -3.23 -0.49 1.44
C HIS A 36 -4.69 -0.97 1.33
N GLY A 37 -4.95 -2.24 1.60
CA GLY A 37 -6.27 -2.87 1.61
C GLY A 37 -6.25 -4.20 2.39
N ASN A 38 -6.96 -5.22 1.92
CA ASN A 38 -7.13 -6.47 2.66
C ASN A 38 -6.03 -7.51 2.38
N GLY A 39 -4.91 -7.13 1.77
CA GLY A 39 -3.80 -8.03 1.49
C GLY A 39 -3.91 -8.79 0.16
N PHE A 40 -4.89 -8.47 -0.69
CA PHE A 40 -5.07 -9.13 -1.97
C PHE A 40 -4.26 -8.48 -3.10
N HIS A 41 -4.17 -9.19 -4.22
CA HIS A 41 -3.48 -8.69 -5.42
C HIS A 41 -4.15 -7.43 -5.97
N GLU A 42 -5.48 -7.36 -5.89
CA GLU A 42 -6.30 -6.24 -6.30
C GLU A 42 -5.99 -4.97 -5.50
N ASP A 43 -5.71 -5.11 -4.19
CA ASP A 43 -5.29 -3.99 -3.35
C ASP A 43 -3.92 -3.45 -3.76
N GLY A 44 -3.01 -4.37 -4.12
CA GLY A 44 -1.71 -4.04 -4.70
C GLY A 44 -1.83 -3.28 -6.02
N LEU A 45 -2.68 -3.76 -6.92
CA LEU A 45 -2.94 -3.11 -8.21
C LEU A 45 -3.54 -1.71 -8.02
N ALA A 46 -4.62 -1.61 -7.24
CA ALA A 46 -5.31 -0.33 -7.02
C ALA A 46 -4.41 0.71 -6.33
N SER A 47 -3.60 0.29 -5.37
CA SER A 47 -2.62 1.19 -4.74
C SER A 47 -1.48 1.60 -5.68
N GLY A 48 -0.99 0.70 -6.52
CA GLY A 48 0.01 1.03 -7.54
C GLY A 48 -0.48 2.06 -8.55
N ILE A 49 -1.73 1.91 -9.03
CA ILE A 49 -2.40 2.88 -9.89
C ILE A 49 -2.48 4.24 -9.19
N ARG A 50 -2.89 4.31 -7.92
CA ARG A 50 -2.91 5.59 -7.20
C ARG A 50 -1.52 6.23 -7.07
N ALA A 51 -0.52 5.48 -6.66
CA ALA A 51 0.84 6.00 -6.49
C ALA A 51 1.42 6.52 -7.82
N ALA A 52 1.19 5.81 -8.93
CA ALA A 52 1.63 6.26 -10.24
C ALA A 52 0.91 7.56 -10.68
N ALA A 53 -0.38 7.70 -10.38
CA ALA A 53 -1.13 8.92 -10.67
C ALA A 53 -0.62 10.11 -9.83
N GLU A 54 -0.30 9.88 -8.55
CA GLU A 54 0.29 10.89 -7.67
C GLU A 54 1.70 11.32 -8.12
N LEU A 55 2.42 10.44 -8.80
CA LEU A 55 3.69 10.73 -9.48
C LEU A 55 3.50 11.45 -10.84
N GLY A 56 2.27 11.73 -11.25
CA GLY A 56 1.94 12.45 -12.49
C GLY A 56 1.81 11.57 -13.74
N ALA A 57 1.76 10.24 -13.59
CA ALA A 57 1.47 9.35 -14.71
C ALA A 57 -0.03 9.39 -15.06
N SER A 58 -0.34 9.37 -16.35
CA SER A 58 -1.70 9.25 -16.89
C SER A 58 -1.75 8.11 -17.90
N TRP A 59 -2.80 7.29 -17.83
CA TRP A 59 -3.09 6.17 -18.74
C TRP A 59 -4.47 6.32 -19.36
#